data_AF-A0A5R9B706-F1
#
_entry.id   AF-A0A5R9B706-F1
#
_cell.length_a   1.000
_cell.length_b   1.000
_cell.length_c   1.000
_cell.angle_alpha   90.00
_cell.angle_beta   90.00
_cell.angle_gamma   90.00
#
_symmetry.space_group_name_H-M   'P 1'
#
loop_
_entity.id
_entity.type
_entity.pdbx_description
1 polymer ?
#
loop_
_entity_poly.entity_id
_entity_poly.type
_entity_poly.pdbx_seq_one_letter_code
_entity_poly.pdbx_strand_id
1 'polypeptide(L)'
;MDLNFDLYMTDVVNQARNEIEDAGYEQLTSAEEVDNVLKQEGTTLVMVNSVCGCAGGIARPAAAHALHYDKLPNRLVTVFAGQDKEATQQARDYFEGFAPSSPSFALVKDGKVTEMIERHQIEGHDVMDVINQLQNLFDTYCDEK
;
A
#
# COMPACT_ATOMS: atom_id res chain seq x y z
N MET A 1 -23.97 -6.91 23.08
CA MET A 1 -24.37 -6.21 21.84
C MET A 1 -23.19 -6.24 20.88
N ASP A 2 -22.52 -7.41 20.77
CA ASP A 2 -21.11 -7.49 20.36
C ASP A 2 -20.93 -8.34 19.09
N LEU A 3 -21.71 -9.42 18.93
CA LEU A 3 -21.63 -10.30 17.77
C LEU A 3 -21.92 -9.61 16.43
N ASN A 4 -22.80 -8.61 16.40
CA ASN A 4 -23.18 -7.89 15.18
C ASN A 4 -22.11 -6.86 14.76
N PHE A 5 -21.37 -6.32 15.73
CA PHE A 5 -20.28 -5.38 15.46
C PHE A 5 -19.04 -6.11 14.92
N ASP A 6 -18.72 -7.28 15.49
CA ASP A 6 -17.60 -8.11 15.04
C ASP A 6 -17.80 -8.63 13.62
N LEU A 7 -19.03 -9.04 13.27
CA LEU A 7 -19.39 -9.47 11.91
C LEU A 7 -19.27 -8.30 10.91
N TYR A 8 -19.80 -7.12 11.26
CA TYR A 8 -19.71 -5.94 10.41
C TYR A 8 -18.25 -5.49 10.18
N MET A 9 -17.43 -5.46 11.23
CA MET A 9 -16.00 -5.14 11.11
C MET A 9 -15.27 -6.15 10.23
N THR A 10 -15.60 -7.44 10.37
CA THR A 10 -15.02 -8.51 9.55
C THR A 10 -15.35 -8.32 8.08
N ASP A 11 -16.61 -7.99 7.75
CA ASP A 11 -17.01 -7.71 6.36
C ASP A 11 -16.29 -6.49 5.78
N VAL A 12 -16.14 -5.41 6.54
CA VAL A 12 -15.41 -4.20 6.09
C VAL A 12 -13.93 -4.51 5.83
N VAL A 13 -13.29 -5.30 6.70
CA VAL A 13 -11.90 -5.71 6.52
C VAL A 13 -11.76 -6.61 5.28
N ASN A 14 -12.64 -7.59 5.11
CA ASN A 14 -12.62 -8.48 3.96
C ASN A 14 -12.85 -7.72 2.65
N GLN A 15 -13.79 -6.78 2.63
CA GLN A 15 -13.99 -5.91 1.48
C GLN A 15 -12.73 -5.09 1.16
N ALA A 16 -12.12 -4.48 2.17
CA ALA A 16 -10.89 -3.70 2.01
C ALA A 16 -9.70 -4.54 1.49
N ARG A 17 -9.66 -5.82 1.83
CA ARG A 17 -8.69 -6.81 1.36
C ARG A 17 -8.94 -7.19 -0.11
N ASN A 18 -10.17 -7.55 -0.43
CA ASN A 18 -10.56 -7.95 -1.78
C ASN A 18 -10.36 -6.80 -2.77
N GLU A 19 -10.72 -5.56 -2.41
CA GLU A 19 -10.55 -4.38 -3.29
C GLU A 19 -9.11 -4.17 -3.75
N ILE A 20 -8.12 -4.46 -2.90
CA ILE A 20 -6.71 -4.27 -3.24
C ILE A 20 -6.08 -5.51 -3.90
N GLU A 21 -6.56 -6.71 -3.56
CA GLU A 21 -6.21 -7.94 -4.29
C GLU A 21 -6.73 -7.93 -5.73
N ASP A 22 -7.98 -7.50 -5.92
CA ASP A 22 -8.60 -7.37 -7.25
C ASP A 22 -7.87 -6.33 -8.11
N ALA A 23 -7.22 -5.35 -7.47
CA ALA A 23 -6.33 -4.39 -8.13
C ALA A 23 -4.97 -4.99 -8.53
N GLY A 24 -4.64 -6.21 -8.10
CA GLY A 24 -3.41 -6.92 -8.45
C GLY A 24 -2.29 -6.84 -7.41
N TYR A 25 -2.59 -6.41 -6.18
CA TYR A 25 -1.61 -6.40 -5.09
C TYR A 25 -1.62 -7.73 -4.33
N GLU A 26 -0.42 -8.23 -4.01
CA GLU A 26 -0.23 -9.40 -3.15
C GLU A 26 -0.31 -8.99 -1.67
N GLN A 27 -1.13 -9.69 -0.88
CA GLN A 27 -1.23 -9.44 0.56
C GLN A 27 -0.08 -10.08 1.33
N LEU A 28 0.64 -9.27 2.10
CA LEU A 28 1.68 -9.75 3.02
C LEU A 28 1.11 -9.67 4.44
N THR A 29 0.96 -10.83 5.08
CA THR A 29 0.30 -11.00 6.38
C THR A 29 1.28 -11.34 7.50
N SER A 30 2.50 -11.77 7.15
CA SER A 30 3.59 -12.05 8.10
C SER A 30 4.82 -11.18 7.86
N ALA A 31 5.64 -11.01 8.90
CA ALA A 31 6.94 -10.33 8.77
C ALA A 31 7.89 -11.06 7.81
N GLU A 32 7.81 -12.40 7.75
CA GLU A 32 8.64 -13.21 6.84
C GLU A 32 8.28 -12.94 5.38
N GLU A 33 6.99 -12.88 5.04
CA GLU A 33 6.53 -12.51 3.69
C GLU A 33 7.02 -11.12 3.29
N VAL A 34 6.93 -10.15 4.20
CA VAL A 34 7.46 -8.79 3.97
C VAL A 34 8.95 -8.82 3.65
N ASP A 35 9.75 -9.50 4.47
CA ASP A 35 11.18 -9.63 4.24
C ASP A 35 11.50 -10.34 2.92
N ASN A 36 10.76 -11.41 2.63
CA ASN A 36 10.96 -12.21 1.43
C ASN A 36 10.67 -11.39 0.16
N VAL A 37 9.71 -10.48 0.17
CA VAL A 37 9.42 -9.62 -0.98
C VAL A 37 10.35 -8.40 -1.02
N LEU A 38 10.48 -7.65 0.07
CA LEU A 38 11.15 -6.35 0.06
C LEU A 38 12.67 -6.45 -0.11
N LYS A 39 13.29 -7.58 0.25
CA LYS A 39 14.73 -7.82 0.02
C LYS A 39 15.06 -8.20 -1.42
N GLN A 40 14.07 -8.55 -2.25
CA GLN A 40 14.34 -8.92 -3.62
C GLN A 40 14.73 -7.70 -4.46
N GLU A 41 15.60 -7.94 -5.45
CA GLU A 41 15.98 -6.91 -6.42
C GLU A 41 14.77 -6.40 -7.22
N GLY A 42 14.90 -5.17 -7.71
CA GLY A 42 13.87 -4.45 -8.44
C GLY A 42 13.04 -3.52 -7.56
N THR A 43 11.92 -3.07 -8.11
CA THR A 43 11.00 -2.11 -7.49
C THR A 43 9.75 -2.79 -6.96
N THR A 44 9.39 -2.48 -5.73
CA THR A 44 8.19 -2.96 -5.06
C THR A 44 7.40 -1.78 -4.54
N LEU A 45 6.18 -1.62 -5.02
CA LEU A 45 5.24 -0.66 -4.44
C LEU A 45 4.48 -1.34 -3.29
N VAL A 46 4.62 -0.78 -2.10
CA VAL A 46 3.95 -1.23 -0.90
C VAL A 46 2.81 -0.28 -0.57
N MET A 47 1.58 -0.79 -0.56
CA MET A 47 0.44 -0.09 -0.01
C MET A 47 0.26 -0.46 1.47
N VAL A 48 0.30 0.51 2.37
CA VAL A 48 -0.12 0.32 3.76
C VAL A 48 -1.62 0.56 3.84
N ASN A 49 -2.40 -0.49 3.66
CA ASN A 49 -3.86 -0.44 3.67
C ASN A 49 -4.41 -0.21 5.08
N SER A 50 -5.64 0.29 5.18
CA SER A 50 -6.35 0.48 6.44
C SER A 50 -7.87 0.52 6.24
N VAL A 51 -8.62 0.49 7.35
CA VAL A 51 -10.08 0.66 7.33
C VAL A 51 -10.52 2.14 7.38
N CYS A 52 -9.62 3.13 7.30
CA CYS A 52 -10.04 4.53 7.30
C CYS A 52 -10.87 4.88 6.05
N GLY A 53 -11.75 5.87 6.16
CA GLY A 53 -12.50 6.38 5.01
C GLY A 53 -11.60 6.87 3.86
N CYS A 54 -10.45 7.47 4.19
CA CYS A 54 -9.41 7.85 3.24
C CYS A 54 -8.83 6.68 2.42
N ALA A 55 -8.78 5.48 3.01
CA ALA A 55 -8.21 4.31 2.35
C ALA A 55 -9.18 3.76 1.32
N GLY A 56 -10.46 3.63 1.66
CA GLY A 56 -11.49 3.19 0.72
C GLY A 56 -11.88 4.24 -0.31
N GLY A 57 -11.91 5.52 0.06
CA GLY A 57 -12.34 6.60 -0.83
C GLY A 57 -11.26 7.12 -1.77
N ILE A 58 -9.98 6.98 -1.40
CA ILE A 58 -8.87 7.61 -2.14
C ILE A 58 -7.74 6.62 -2.40
N ALA A 59 -7.15 6.04 -1.36
CA ALA A 59 -5.93 5.24 -1.52
C ALA A 59 -6.15 3.99 -2.39
N ARG A 60 -7.11 3.11 -2.07
CA ARG A 60 -7.36 1.89 -2.85
C ARG A 60 -7.78 2.18 -4.30
N PRO A 61 -8.68 3.14 -4.57
CA PRO A 61 -8.96 3.57 -5.94
C PRO A 61 -7.71 4.09 -6.66
N ALA A 62 -6.89 4.92 -6.02
CA ALA A 62 -5.68 5.44 -6.63
C ALA A 62 -4.64 4.34 -6.91
N ALA A 63 -4.49 3.39 -5.98
CA ALA A 63 -3.63 2.22 -6.13
C ALA A 63 -4.01 1.41 -7.37
N ALA A 64 -5.29 1.11 -7.54
CA ALA A 64 -5.80 0.35 -8.68
C ALA A 64 -5.61 1.10 -10.01
N HIS A 65 -5.94 2.40 -10.04
CA HIS A 65 -5.90 3.18 -11.27
C HIS A 65 -4.49 3.60 -11.70
N ALA A 66 -3.56 3.75 -10.75
CA ALA A 66 -2.16 4.08 -11.06
C ALA A 66 -1.47 2.99 -11.90
N LEU A 67 -1.98 1.76 -11.89
CA LEU A 67 -1.43 0.64 -12.66
C LEU A 67 -1.71 0.72 -14.16
N HIS A 68 -2.60 1.61 -14.59
CA HIS A 68 -2.80 1.91 -16.01
C HIS A 68 -1.76 2.94 -16.48
N TYR A 69 -0.48 2.57 -16.39
CA TYR A 69 0.66 3.41 -16.77
C TYR A 69 1.74 2.57 -17.46
N ASP A 70 2.57 3.21 -18.29
CA ASP A 70 3.58 2.50 -19.10
C ASP A 70 4.71 1.92 -18.23
N LYS A 71 5.16 2.69 -17.23
CA LYS A 71 6.14 2.23 -16.25
C LYS A 71 5.43 1.77 -14.99
N LEU A 72 5.75 0.55 -14.58
CA LEU A 72 5.17 -0.06 -13.39
C LEU A 72 6.26 -0.72 -12.55
N PRO A 73 6.08 -0.76 -11.22
CA PRO A 73 6.96 -1.51 -10.35
C PRO A 73 6.97 -3.00 -10.73
N ASN A 74 8.04 -3.70 -10.34
CA ASN A 74 8.15 -5.13 -10.56
C ASN A 74 7.16 -5.92 -9.69
N ARG A 75 6.88 -5.43 -8.48
CA ARG A 75 5.96 -6.05 -7.52
C ARG A 75 4.99 -5.04 -6.93
N LEU A 76 3.77 -5.49 -6.69
CA LEU A 76 2.69 -4.74 -6.06
C LEU A 76 2.27 -5.52 -4.82
N VAL A 77 2.48 -4.95 -3.63
CA VAL A 77 2.18 -5.64 -2.38
C VAL A 77 1.45 -4.74 -1.40
N THR A 78 0.72 -5.33 -0.48
CA THR A 78 -0.03 -4.60 0.54
C THR A 78 0.15 -5.23 1.91
N VAL A 79 0.23 -4.39 2.94
CA VAL A 79 0.13 -4.77 4.36
C VAL A 79 -1.07 -4.08 4.97
N PHE A 80 -1.76 -4.72 5.93
CA PHE A 80 -2.98 -4.16 6.49
C PHE A 80 -2.76 -3.58 7.90
N ALA A 81 -2.66 -2.26 8.00
CA ALA A 81 -2.46 -1.59 9.27
C ALA A 81 -3.64 -1.82 10.24
N GLY A 82 -3.30 -2.30 11.44
CA GLY A 82 -4.27 -2.62 12.50
C GLY A 82 -4.78 -4.06 12.48
N GLN A 83 -4.71 -4.74 11.33
CA GLN A 83 -5.07 -6.16 11.19
C GLN A 83 -3.81 -7.02 11.23
N ASP A 84 -2.90 -6.82 10.28
CA ASP A 84 -1.63 -7.57 10.16
C ASP A 84 -0.50 -6.77 10.81
N LYS A 85 -0.51 -6.73 12.15
CA LYS A 85 0.39 -5.85 12.93
C LYS A 85 1.87 -6.16 12.69
N GLU A 86 2.23 -7.45 12.65
CA GLU A 86 3.61 -7.89 12.47
C GLU A 86 4.11 -7.55 11.06
N ALA A 87 3.35 -7.87 10.01
CA ALA A 87 3.69 -7.49 8.64
C ALA A 87 3.77 -5.97 8.47
N THR A 88 2.81 -5.22 9.03
CA THR A 88 2.82 -3.76 8.95
C THR A 88 4.04 -3.16 9.66
N GLN A 89 4.41 -3.69 10.82
CA GLN A 89 5.59 -3.21 11.53
C GLN A 89 6.87 -3.55 10.75
N GLN A 90 6.99 -4.78 10.24
CA GLN A 90 8.13 -5.17 9.43
C GLN A 90 8.28 -4.28 8.20
N ALA A 91 7.18 -3.96 7.50
CA ALA A 91 7.23 -3.07 6.34
C ALA A 91 7.70 -1.66 6.72
N ARG A 92 7.24 -1.14 7.88
CA ARG A 92 7.66 0.17 8.39
C ARG A 92 9.15 0.23 8.74
N ASP A 93 9.74 -0.89 9.15
CA ASP A 93 11.18 -0.93 9.44
C ASP A 93 12.02 -0.72 8.16
N TYR A 94 11.49 -0.99 6.96
CA TYR A 94 12.12 -0.62 5.68
C TYR A 94 11.93 0.85 5.30
N PHE A 95 10.94 1.54 5.88
CA PHE A 95 10.58 2.92 5.54
C PHE A 95 11.40 3.92 6.37
N GLU A 96 12.71 3.70 6.45
CA GLU A 96 13.63 4.53 7.22
C GLU A 96 13.52 6.00 6.82
N GLY A 97 13.35 6.88 7.82
CA GLY A 97 13.21 8.33 7.62
C GLY A 97 11.79 8.84 7.42
N PHE A 98 10.79 7.96 7.29
CA PHE A 98 9.38 8.33 7.17
C PHE A 98 8.59 8.03 8.45
N ALA A 99 7.62 8.89 8.77
CA ALA A 99 6.77 8.67 9.94
C ALA A 99 5.72 7.58 9.64
N PRO A 100 5.42 6.69 10.61
CA PRO A 100 4.41 5.65 10.40
C PRO A 100 3.03 6.28 10.22
N SER A 101 2.46 6.13 9.02
CA SER A 101 1.13 6.64 8.69
C SER A 101 0.32 5.60 7.88
N SER A 102 -1.01 5.69 7.96
CA SER A 102 -1.93 4.84 7.19
C SER A 102 -3.20 5.60 6.83
N PRO A 103 -3.68 5.53 5.57
CA PRO A 103 -3.07 4.84 4.43
C PRO A 103 -1.81 5.56 3.95
N SER A 104 -0.90 4.83 3.31
CA SER A 104 0.31 5.37 2.70
C SER A 104 0.84 4.43 1.61
N PHE A 105 1.68 4.95 0.72
CA PHE A 105 2.37 4.19 -0.31
C PHE A 105 3.86 4.37 -0.18
N ALA A 106 4.64 3.31 -0.22
CA ALA A 106 6.10 3.37 -0.23
C ALA A 106 6.64 2.62 -1.44
N LEU A 107 7.57 3.22 -2.17
CA LEU A 107 8.30 2.53 -3.22
C LEU A 107 9.65 2.07 -2.66
N VAL A 108 9.86 0.76 -2.65
CA VAL A 108 11.10 0.12 -2.21
C VAL A 108 11.86 -0.36 -3.44
N LYS A 109 13.13 -0.01 -3.54
CA LYS A 109 14.03 -0.47 -4.60
C LYS A 109 15.24 -1.15 -3.99
N ASP A 110 15.49 -2.39 -4.37
CA ASP A 110 16.64 -3.20 -3.92
C ASP A 110 16.81 -3.21 -2.39
N GLY A 111 15.71 -3.41 -1.66
CA GLY A 111 15.69 -3.45 -0.19
C GLY A 111 15.74 -2.10 0.51
N LYS A 112 15.66 -0.97 -0.20
CA LYS A 112 15.68 0.37 0.39
C LYS A 112 14.47 1.20 -0.03
N VAL A 113 13.86 1.92 0.91
CA VAL A 113 12.83 2.90 0.57
C VAL A 113 13.44 4.02 -0.29
N THR A 114 12.72 4.39 -1.34
CA THR A 114 13.08 5.50 -2.23
C THR A 114 12.30 6.75 -1.83
N GLU A 115 10.99 6.67 -1.98
CA GLU A 115 10.06 7.74 -1.64
C GLU A 115 8.72 7.15 -1.19
N MET A 116 7.98 7.94 -0.40
CA MET A 116 6.73 7.53 0.22
C MET A 116 5.69 8.64 0.08
N ILE A 117 4.46 8.26 -0.28
CA ILE A 117 3.28 9.12 -0.23
C ILE A 117 2.63 8.88 1.13
N GLU A 118 2.80 9.83 2.04
CA GLU A 118 2.28 9.74 3.40
C GLU A 118 0.79 10.07 3.47
N ARG A 119 0.14 9.71 4.59
CA ARG A 119 -1.30 9.96 4.80
C ARG A 119 -1.70 11.40 4.51
N HIS A 120 -0.89 12.39 4.90
CA HIS A 120 -1.23 13.81 4.71
C HIS A 120 -1.27 14.25 3.23
N GLN A 121 -0.64 13.49 2.33
CA GLN A 121 -0.69 13.69 0.88
C GLN A 121 -1.87 12.94 0.22
N ILE A 122 -2.56 12.09 0.98
CA ILE A 122 -3.73 11.31 0.53
C ILE A 122 -5.02 11.90 1.13
N GLU A 123 -5.01 12.16 2.43
CA GLU A 123 -6.13 12.72 3.17
C GLU A 123 -6.43 14.14 2.69
N GLY A 124 -7.69 14.38 2.29
CA GLY A 124 -8.14 15.68 1.78
C GLY A 124 -7.71 15.99 0.35
N HIS A 125 -7.11 15.04 -0.37
CA HIS A 125 -6.71 15.19 -1.78
C HIS A 125 -7.67 14.43 -2.70
N ASP A 126 -7.69 14.79 -3.98
CA ASP A 126 -8.46 14.07 -4.98
C ASP A 126 -7.75 12.77 -5.39
N VAL A 127 -8.53 11.76 -5.79
CA VAL A 127 -7.99 10.46 -6.24
C VAL A 127 -6.97 10.64 -7.37
N MET A 128 -7.25 11.55 -8.31
CA MET A 128 -6.36 11.85 -9.43
C MET A 128 -5.01 12.42 -8.99
N ASP A 129 -4.97 13.21 -7.91
CA ASP A 129 -3.71 13.75 -7.40
C ASP A 129 -2.81 12.64 -6.86
N VAL A 130 -3.39 11.68 -6.14
CA VAL A 130 -2.65 10.51 -5.62
C VAL A 130 -2.21 9.59 -6.76
N ILE A 131 -3.05 9.40 -7.79
CA ILE A 131 -2.66 8.66 -9.01
C ILE A 131 -1.45 9.31 -9.68
N ASN A 132 -1.48 10.63 -9.88
CA ASN A 132 -0.37 11.36 -10.51
C ASN A 132 0.90 11.26 -9.66
N GLN A 133 0.80 11.34 -8.33
CA GLN A 133 1.95 11.14 -7.44
C GLN A 133 2.54 9.72 -7.58
N LEU A 134 1.70 8.68 -7.62
CA LEU A 134 2.14 7.30 -7.85
C LEU A 134 2.82 7.14 -9.21
N GLN A 135 2.24 7.69 -10.27
CA GLN A 135 2.81 7.61 -11.62
C GLN A 135 4.14 8.35 -11.72
N ASN A 136 4.28 9.51 -11.05
CA ASN A 136 5.56 10.22 -10.95
C ASN A 136 6.63 9.40 -10.23
N LEU A 137 6.26 8.65 -9.17
CA LEU A 137 7.17 7.70 -8.52
C LEU A 137 7.61 6.61 -9.50
N PHE A 138 6.68 6.06 -10.28
CA PHE A 138 7.01 5.03 -11.27
C PHE A 138 7.95 5.58 -12.34
N ASP A 139 7.72 6.79 -12.82
CA ASP A 139 8.59 7.44 -13.81
C ASP A 139 10.01 7.67 -13.32
N THR A 140 10.15 8.00 -12.04
CA THR A 140 11.43 8.36 -11.42
C THR A 140 12.28 7.14 -11.10
N TYR A 141 11.64 6.04 -10.66
CA TYR A 141 12.34 4.93 -10.03
C TYR A 141 12.17 3.58 -10.73
N CYS A 142 11.13 3.41 -11.56
CA CYS A 142 10.88 2.20 -12.34
C CYS A 142 11.42 2.35 -13.77
N ASP A 143 11.90 1.24 -14.31
CA ASP A 143 12.35 1.16 -15.69
C ASP A 143 11.15 0.87 -16.63
N GLU A 144 11.25 1.27 -17.90
CA GLU A 144 10.28 0.84 -18.93
C GLU A 144 10.30 -0.68 -19.05
N LYS A 145 9.12 -1.30 -19.05
CA LYS A 145 8.96 -2.75 -19.25
C LYS A 145 9.07 -3.13 -20.72
#